data_AF-A0A2E0GNH5-F1
#
_entry.id   AF-A0A2E0GNH5-F1
#
_cell.length_a   1.000
_cell.length_b   1.000
_cell.length_c   1.000
_cell.angle_alpha   90.00
_cell.angle_beta   90.00
_cell.angle_gamma   90.00
#
_symmetry.space_group_name_H-M   'P 1'
#
loop_
_entity.id
_entity.type
_entity.pdbx_description
1 polymer ?
#
loop_
_entity_poly.entity_id
_entity_poly.type
_entity_poly.pdbx_seq_one_letter_code
_entity_poly.pdbx_strand_id
1 'polypeptide(L)'
;MNKENLAKRLNQHLVKIYGESSPSEEITVLTDNIVNYLVDAKDEIFKDDKIQSLNKWSEKSILLITYANSITSDSEIPLKTLNNFLNSHLSDLVSIVHILPFFPSSSDHGFSVVDYYSVDSKYGSWDEVKKLALDFNVMYDVVLNHGSTKSDWFQNFLNCEGFGSNFFYTANKDVDTSLVTRPRTNELLNRVNTKKGDKYVWCTFSSDQIDYDFSNSEVLKEFIKIIIFYLKQGATVFRFDAVAFIWKKLGSSCINLPETHEIVRLFRTILDYLSPKAILVTETNTPARENVTYFGNANEAHWIYNFSLPPLLIYSVLKGDSTVLEKFTMTLPPAQLGTSYLNFIASHDGIGLRPVEGILNNKQTQSLISHIEEIGGKTSYRKSTDDIVKPYELNISLYDAVSKNFKGDDKYALERFLCIHTIMLSLEGVPAFYIHSLMGTQSDEKLYNKTQHNRDLNRHEYSEKELLNALEDTNDHRSYIYNKITNLIKIRKKQKAFHPNAVQFTLHLGKNFYGIWRQSLDKRQSIFCITNMTSKKKNFSLIDINLIGFDNWKDLISEDNINDINTEITLKPYQTMWISNL
;
A
#
# COMPACT_ATOMS: atom_id res chain seq x y z
N MET A 1 18.92 -18.62 10.99
CA MET A 1 20.25 -18.03 10.65
C MET A 1 21.01 -17.82 11.95
N ASN A 2 22.27 -18.26 12.06
CA ASN A 2 23.10 -18.06 13.26
C ASN A 2 23.82 -16.68 13.23
N LYS A 3 24.43 -16.27 14.36
CA LYS A 3 25.09 -14.96 14.53
C LYS A 3 26.17 -14.69 13.48
N GLU A 4 27.03 -15.67 13.21
CA GLU A 4 28.13 -15.53 12.24
C GLU A 4 27.63 -15.29 10.81
N ASN A 5 26.61 -16.04 10.36
CA ASN A 5 26.01 -15.84 9.05
C ASN A 5 25.27 -14.49 8.95
N LEU A 6 24.61 -14.05 10.04
CA LEU A 6 24.00 -12.73 10.11
C LEU A 6 25.07 -11.65 9.93
N ALA A 7 26.16 -11.71 10.70
CA ALA A 7 27.26 -10.75 10.63
C ALA A 7 27.85 -10.66 9.22
N LYS A 8 28.13 -11.80 8.59
CA LYS A 8 28.64 -11.83 7.21
C LYS A 8 27.67 -11.16 6.22
N ARG A 9 26.37 -11.45 6.31
CA ARG A 9 25.37 -10.84 5.41
C ARG A 9 25.21 -9.34 5.64
N LEU A 10 25.12 -8.91 6.90
CA LEU A 10 25.03 -7.49 7.23
C LEU A 10 26.27 -6.73 6.78
N ASN A 11 27.47 -7.28 6.98
CA ASN A 11 28.70 -6.67 6.48
C ASN A 11 28.67 -6.48 4.95
N GLN A 12 28.23 -7.49 4.20
CA GLN A 12 28.10 -7.38 2.73
C GLN A 12 27.14 -6.27 2.29
N HIS A 13 26.01 -6.11 2.98
CA HIS A 13 25.09 -5.00 2.72
C HIS A 13 25.74 -3.65 3.04
N LEU A 14 26.35 -3.52 4.23
CA LEU A 14 26.94 -2.27 4.68
C LEU A 14 28.15 -1.85 3.82
N VAL A 15 28.96 -2.79 3.33
CA VAL A 15 30.04 -2.50 2.38
C VAL A 15 29.50 -1.92 1.06
N LYS A 16 28.36 -2.40 0.56
CA LYS A 16 27.76 -1.84 -0.65
C LYS A 16 27.12 -0.47 -0.44
N ILE A 17 26.62 -0.20 0.77
CA ILE A 17 25.97 1.09 1.10
C ILE A 17 27.04 2.16 1.39
N TYR A 18 28.07 1.81 2.18
CA TYR A 18 29.03 2.77 2.75
C TYR A 18 30.48 2.58 2.28
N GLY A 19 30.79 1.56 1.48
CA GLY A 19 32.17 1.23 1.10
C GLY A 19 32.88 2.30 0.27
N GLU A 20 32.14 3.18 -0.41
CA GLU A 20 32.72 4.34 -1.10
C GLU A 20 33.05 5.50 -0.15
N SER A 21 32.37 5.60 0.99
CA SER A 21 32.46 6.74 1.91
C SER A 21 33.17 6.43 3.24
N SER A 22 33.31 5.15 3.61
CA SER A 22 33.82 4.72 4.91
C SER A 22 34.89 3.62 4.78
N PRO A 23 35.97 3.66 5.59
CA PRO A 23 36.96 2.59 5.65
C PRO A 23 36.36 1.23 6.06
N SER A 24 36.95 0.14 5.57
CA SER A 24 36.49 -1.23 5.86
C SER A 24 36.46 -1.58 7.37
N GLU A 25 37.37 -1.02 8.15
CA GLU A 25 37.42 -1.20 9.60
C GLU A 25 36.19 -0.57 10.30
N GLU A 26 35.81 0.65 9.91
CA GLU A 26 34.61 1.32 10.44
C GLU A 26 33.33 0.54 10.09
N ILE A 27 33.24 0.01 8.88
CA ILE A 27 32.10 -0.82 8.45
C ILE A 27 32.04 -2.14 9.24
N THR A 28 33.19 -2.71 9.59
CA THR A 28 33.27 -3.92 10.43
C THR A 28 32.77 -3.63 11.84
N VAL A 29 33.23 -2.54 12.47
CA VAL A 29 32.75 -2.10 13.79
C VAL A 29 31.25 -1.79 13.77
N LEU A 30 30.77 -1.13 12.72
CA LEU A 30 29.34 -0.88 12.49
C LEU A 30 28.54 -2.19 12.43
N THR A 31 29.05 -3.17 11.69
CA THR A 31 28.44 -4.50 11.57
C THR A 31 28.32 -5.17 12.94
N ASP A 32 29.42 -5.22 13.70
CA ASP A 32 29.46 -5.90 15.00
C ASP A 32 28.49 -5.26 15.99
N ASN A 33 28.42 -3.93 16.01
CA ASN A 33 27.47 -3.18 16.84
C ASN A 33 26.01 -3.53 16.51
N ILE A 34 25.66 -3.54 15.22
CA ILE A 34 24.30 -3.89 14.77
C ILE A 34 24.00 -5.35 15.10
N VAL A 35 24.94 -6.27 14.86
CA VAL A 35 24.75 -7.70 15.13
C VAL A 35 24.51 -7.96 16.61
N ASN A 36 25.32 -7.37 17.50
CA ASN A 36 25.13 -7.54 18.94
C ASN A 36 23.76 -7.03 19.37
N TYR A 37 23.37 -5.84 18.91
CA TYR A 37 22.05 -5.28 19.21
C TYR A 37 20.89 -6.14 18.70
N LEU A 38 21.03 -6.74 17.51
CA LEU A 38 20.01 -7.64 16.94
C LEU A 38 19.89 -8.96 17.68
N VAL A 39 21.02 -9.52 18.15
CA VAL A 39 21.02 -10.75 18.95
C VAL A 39 20.29 -10.49 20.28
N ASP A 40 20.64 -9.41 20.98
CA ASP A 40 19.99 -9.03 22.24
C ASP A 40 18.48 -8.79 22.04
N ALA A 41 18.12 -8.06 20.98
CA ALA A 41 16.72 -7.80 20.65
C ALA A 41 15.95 -9.08 20.30
N LYS A 42 16.58 -10.02 19.59
CA LYS A 42 15.93 -11.28 19.20
C LYS A 42 15.54 -12.10 20.43
N ASP A 43 16.43 -12.21 21.41
CA ASP A 43 16.19 -12.96 22.65
C ASP A 43 15.02 -12.38 23.47
N GLU A 44 14.77 -11.08 23.35
CA GLU A 44 13.62 -10.42 23.96
C GLU A 44 12.30 -10.64 23.19
N ILE A 45 12.34 -10.64 21.86
CA ILE A 45 11.13 -10.70 21.02
C ILE A 45 10.61 -12.13 20.86
N PHE A 46 11.49 -13.13 20.66
CA PHE A 46 11.10 -14.52 20.43
C PHE A 46 11.85 -15.47 21.36
N LYS A 47 11.09 -16.10 22.28
CA LYS A 47 11.62 -17.18 23.15
C LYS A 47 11.48 -18.59 22.56
N ASP A 48 10.74 -18.75 21.45
CA ASP A 48 10.48 -20.05 20.83
C ASP A 48 11.09 -20.12 19.43
N ASP A 49 12.16 -20.90 19.31
CA ASP A 49 13.17 -20.81 18.24
C ASP A 49 12.84 -21.69 17.01
N LYS A 50 11.55 -22.01 16.80
CA LYS A 50 11.12 -22.94 15.75
C LYS A 50 10.02 -22.33 14.91
N ILE A 51 10.42 -21.82 13.75
CA ILE A 51 9.86 -22.09 12.41
C ILE A 51 10.19 -20.87 11.54
N GLN A 52 11.17 -21.02 10.62
CA GLN A 52 11.14 -20.23 9.39
C GLN A 52 9.93 -20.69 8.60
N SER A 53 8.88 -19.87 8.57
CA SER A 53 7.69 -20.12 7.78
C SER A 53 7.77 -19.32 6.49
N LEU A 54 7.85 -19.99 5.34
CA LEU A 54 7.53 -19.35 4.05
C LEU A 54 6.05 -18.97 3.93
N ASN A 55 5.21 -19.42 4.87
CA ASN A 55 3.77 -19.15 4.92
C ASN A 55 3.49 -17.91 5.78
N LYS A 56 3.95 -16.73 5.33
CA LYS A 56 3.67 -15.44 5.99
C LYS A 56 2.24 -14.93 5.69
N TRP A 57 1.63 -15.42 4.61
CA TRP A 57 0.27 -15.10 4.19
C TRP A 57 -0.40 -16.32 3.56
N SER A 58 -1.71 -16.24 3.31
CA SER A 58 -2.51 -17.29 2.67
C SER A 58 -3.68 -16.70 1.89
N GLU A 59 -4.53 -17.54 1.30
CA GLU A 59 -5.81 -17.11 0.71
C GLU A 59 -6.73 -16.38 1.70
N LYS A 60 -6.48 -16.55 3.01
CA LYS A 60 -7.21 -15.90 4.10
C LYS A 60 -6.71 -14.49 4.41
N SER A 61 -5.55 -14.10 3.87
CA SER A 61 -4.93 -12.81 4.14
C SER A 61 -5.69 -11.70 3.46
N ILE A 62 -6.30 -10.83 4.26
CA ILE A 62 -7.01 -9.61 3.85
C ILE A 62 -6.49 -8.49 4.74
N LEU A 63 -6.07 -7.40 4.11
CA LEU A 63 -5.57 -6.21 4.79
C LEU A 63 -6.64 -5.11 4.80
N LEU A 64 -6.80 -4.42 5.93
CA LEU A 64 -7.59 -3.20 6.06
C LEU A 64 -6.66 -2.02 6.34
N ILE A 65 -6.77 -0.95 5.56
CA ILE A 65 -6.07 0.33 5.76
C ILE A 65 -7.06 1.29 6.41
N THR A 66 -6.67 1.90 7.53
CA THR A 66 -7.52 2.83 8.29
C THR A 66 -6.67 3.82 9.07
N TYR A 67 -7.21 5.03 9.30
CA TYR A 67 -6.65 5.90 10.34
C TYR A 67 -7.09 5.42 11.72
N ALA A 68 -6.32 5.76 12.74
CA ALA A 68 -6.67 5.48 14.14
C ALA A 68 -8.01 6.12 14.56
N ASN A 69 -8.42 7.19 13.88
CA ASN A 69 -9.66 7.93 14.12
C ASN A 69 -10.64 7.88 12.93
N SER A 70 -10.54 6.91 12.02
CA SER A 70 -11.57 6.75 10.97
C SER A 70 -12.95 6.44 11.55
N ILE A 71 -13.02 5.88 12.76
CA ILE A 71 -14.24 5.68 13.55
C ILE A 71 -13.99 6.23 14.95
N THR A 72 -14.84 7.14 15.39
CA THR A 72 -14.72 7.85 16.67
C THR A 72 -15.99 7.73 17.50
N SER A 73 -15.85 7.93 18.81
CA SER A 73 -16.95 7.99 19.75
C SER A 73 -16.71 9.17 20.70
N ASP A 74 -17.78 9.78 21.20
CA ASP A 74 -17.68 10.91 22.14
C ASP A 74 -17.16 10.47 23.53
N SER A 75 -17.23 9.17 23.84
CA SER A 75 -16.93 8.63 25.17
C SER A 75 -15.64 7.81 25.25
N GLU A 76 -15.02 7.48 24.12
CA GLU A 76 -13.84 6.61 24.07
C GLU A 76 -12.73 7.19 23.18
N ILE A 77 -11.48 6.87 23.52
CA ILE A 77 -10.33 7.23 22.69
C ILE A 77 -10.37 6.49 21.34
N PRO A 78 -9.95 7.12 20.22
CA PRO A 78 -10.15 6.59 18.87
C PRO A 78 -9.66 5.16 18.65
N LEU A 79 -8.46 4.80 19.12
CA LEU A 79 -7.93 3.44 18.94
C LEU A 79 -8.79 2.37 19.65
N LYS A 80 -9.42 2.72 20.77
CA LYS A 80 -10.31 1.79 21.49
C LYS A 80 -11.61 1.58 20.70
N THR A 81 -12.22 2.66 20.23
CA THR A 81 -13.42 2.61 19.37
C THR A 81 -13.16 1.79 18.12
N LEU A 82 -12.04 2.06 17.44
CA LEU A 82 -11.63 1.30 16.25
C LEU A 82 -11.48 -0.18 16.59
N ASN A 83 -10.77 -0.54 17.67
CA ASN A 83 -10.57 -1.94 18.04
C ASN A 83 -11.89 -2.67 18.33
N ASN A 84 -12.84 -2.02 19.02
CA ASN A 84 -14.16 -2.58 19.32
C ASN A 84 -14.94 -2.85 18.03
N PHE A 85 -14.95 -1.89 17.09
CA PHE A 85 -15.61 -2.05 15.80
C PHE A 85 -14.99 -3.19 14.99
N LEU A 86 -13.66 -3.24 14.89
CA LEU A 86 -12.95 -4.28 14.14
C LEU A 86 -13.26 -5.67 14.67
N ASN A 87 -13.23 -5.85 16.00
CA ASN A 87 -13.54 -7.13 16.62
C ASN A 87 -14.99 -7.57 16.39
N SER A 88 -15.93 -6.62 16.50
CA SER A 88 -17.36 -6.90 16.39
C SER A 88 -17.82 -7.18 14.96
N HIS A 89 -17.18 -6.54 13.97
CA HIS A 89 -17.67 -6.56 12.59
C HIS A 89 -16.72 -7.21 11.58
N LEU A 90 -15.40 -7.20 11.82
CA LEU A 90 -14.38 -7.54 10.82
C LEU A 90 -13.41 -8.66 11.21
N SER A 91 -13.47 -9.19 12.44
CA SER A 91 -12.57 -10.25 12.95
C SER A 91 -12.50 -11.50 12.06
N ASP A 92 -13.64 -11.96 11.54
CA ASP A 92 -13.69 -13.11 10.62
C ASP A 92 -13.29 -12.77 9.17
N LEU A 93 -13.09 -11.50 8.85
CA LEU A 93 -12.91 -11.00 7.49
C LEU A 93 -11.48 -10.55 7.24
N VAL A 94 -10.99 -9.65 8.09
CA VAL A 94 -9.68 -9.00 8.00
C VAL A 94 -8.69 -9.75 8.87
N SER A 95 -7.49 -10.00 8.34
CA SER A 95 -6.40 -10.63 9.11
C SER A 95 -5.32 -9.65 9.53
N ILE A 96 -5.22 -8.52 8.82
CA ILE A 96 -4.17 -7.52 9.00
C ILE A 96 -4.79 -6.12 9.01
N VAL A 97 -4.43 -5.30 9.98
CA VAL A 97 -4.87 -3.91 10.10
C VAL A 97 -3.66 -3.00 9.95
N HIS A 98 -3.66 -2.20 8.89
CA HIS A 98 -2.74 -1.08 8.70
C HIS A 98 -3.35 0.14 9.36
N ILE A 99 -2.82 0.47 10.54
CA ILE A 99 -3.09 1.73 11.22
C ILE A 99 -2.14 2.75 10.61
N LEU A 100 -2.69 3.65 9.80
CA LEU A 100 -1.98 4.80 9.26
C LEU A 100 -1.34 5.63 10.39
N PRO A 101 -0.32 6.46 10.11
CA PRO A 101 0.60 6.90 11.15
C PRO A 101 -0.12 7.54 12.34
N PHE A 102 0.05 6.89 13.50
CA PHE A 102 -0.59 7.24 14.77
C PHE A 102 0.41 7.87 15.77
N PHE A 103 1.60 8.18 15.29
CA PHE A 103 2.65 8.88 16.04
C PHE A 103 2.33 10.37 16.17
N PRO A 104 2.86 11.07 17.20
CA PRO A 104 2.82 12.52 17.23
C PRO A 104 3.37 13.09 15.92
N SER A 105 2.64 14.03 15.33
CA SER A 105 2.97 14.59 14.01
C SER A 105 2.56 16.05 13.91
N SER A 106 3.22 16.80 13.03
CA SER A 106 2.99 18.24 12.85
C SER A 106 2.13 18.58 11.64
N SER A 107 2.08 17.71 10.63
CA SER A 107 1.33 17.89 9.40
C SER A 107 1.14 16.57 8.63
N ASP A 108 0.52 16.63 7.46
CA ASP A 108 0.29 15.51 6.52
C ASP A 108 -0.38 14.29 7.18
N HIS A 109 -1.34 14.54 8.08
CA HIS A 109 -2.15 13.51 8.76
C HIS A 109 -1.34 12.35 9.34
N GLY A 110 -0.18 12.63 9.93
CA GLY A 110 0.67 11.61 10.55
C GLY A 110 2.02 11.40 9.88
N PHE A 111 2.18 11.79 8.61
CA PHE A 111 3.41 11.53 7.85
C PHE A 111 4.54 12.54 8.11
N SER A 112 4.28 13.65 8.81
CA SER A 112 5.34 14.51 9.36
C SER A 112 5.60 14.15 10.83
N VAL A 113 6.34 13.07 11.07
CA VAL A 113 6.52 12.46 12.40
C VAL A 113 7.39 13.33 13.31
N VAL A 114 6.90 13.61 14.51
CA VAL A 114 7.60 14.35 15.57
C VAL A 114 8.35 13.40 16.50
N ASP A 115 7.74 12.28 16.88
CA ASP A 115 8.32 11.27 17.76
C ASP A 115 7.93 9.86 17.31
N TYR A 116 8.92 9.02 17.00
CA TYR A 116 8.73 7.66 16.54
C TYR A 116 8.42 6.66 17.68
N TYR A 117 8.67 7.03 18.94
CA TYR A 117 8.61 6.11 20.08
C TYR A 117 7.34 6.22 20.92
N SER A 118 6.44 7.15 20.59
CA SER A 118 5.17 7.35 21.30
C SER A 118 3.97 7.27 20.37
N VAL A 119 2.81 6.95 20.94
CA VAL A 119 1.51 7.09 20.27
C VAL A 119 1.02 8.50 20.54
N ASP A 120 0.45 9.16 19.52
CA ASP A 120 -0.18 10.46 19.73
C ASP A 120 -1.33 10.31 20.73
N SER A 121 -1.25 11.07 21.83
CA SER A 121 -2.23 11.01 22.92
C SER A 121 -3.68 11.25 22.46
N LYS A 122 -3.90 11.92 21.32
CA LYS A 122 -5.24 12.11 20.76
C LYS A 122 -5.87 10.80 20.26
N TYR A 123 -5.04 9.81 19.93
CA TYR A 123 -5.49 8.50 19.45
C TYR A 123 -5.49 7.44 20.57
N GLY A 124 -4.56 7.55 21.53
CA GLY A 124 -4.45 6.64 22.68
C GLY A 124 -3.01 6.44 23.13
N SER A 125 -2.68 5.22 23.53
CA SER A 125 -1.33 4.82 23.95
C SER A 125 -0.88 3.51 23.29
N TRP A 126 0.34 3.07 23.57
CA TRP A 126 0.82 1.75 23.15
C TRP A 126 -0.03 0.60 23.72
N ASP A 127 -0.73 0.80 24.83
CA ASP A 127 -1.59 -0.25 25.40
C ASP A 127 -2.79 -0.54 24.49
N GLU A 128 -3.39 0.48 23.87
CA GLU A 128 -4.47 0.29 22.90
C GLU A 128 -3.97 -0.37 21.61
N VAL A 129 -2.80 0.06 21.13
CA VAL A 129 -2.19 -0.54 19.94
C VAL A 129 -1.86 -2.02 20.17
N LYS A 130 -1.33 -2.37 21.35
CA LYS A 130 -1.04 -3.76 21.75
C LYS A 130 -2.31 -4.60 21.86
N LYS A 131 -3.39 -4.05 22.43
CA LYS A 131 -4.68 -4.77 22.49
C LYS A 131 -5.16 -5.14 21.08
N LEU A 132 -5.10 -4.21 20.13
CA LEU A 132 -5.45 -4.49 18.73
C LEU A 132 -4.52 -5.55 18.11
N ALA A 133 -3.22 -5.52 18.44
CA ALA A 133 -2.23 -6.49 17.98
C ALA A 133 -2.39 -7.91 18.56
N LEU A 134 -3.23 -8.11 19.58
CA LEU A 134 -3.58 -9.45 20.08
C LEU A 134 -4.59 -10.14 19.15
N ASP A 135 -5.49 -9.38 18.54
CA ASP A 135 -6.59 -9.89 17.72
C ASP A 135 -6.24 -9.91 16.22
N PHE A 136 -5.39 -8.98 15.78
CA PHE A 136 -5.01 -8.79 14.38
C PHE A 136 -3.49 -8.75 14.21
N ASN A 137 -3.00 -9.17 13.04
CA ASN A 137 -1.68 -8.74 12.60
C ASN A 137 -1.75 -7.22 12.34
N VAL A 138 -0.76 -6.46 12.79
CA VAL A 138 -0.77 -5.01 12.61
C VAL A 138 0.37 -4.54 11.73
N MET A 139 0.03 -3.59 10.85
CA MET A 139 0.95 -2.91 9.95
C MET A 139 1.14 -1.47 10.42
N TYR A 140 2.40 -1.07 10.62
CA TYR A 140 2.76 0.29 10.98
C TYR A 140 3.54 0.95 9.85
N ASP A 141 3.39 2.26 9.73
CA ASP A 141 4.26 3.09 8.92
C ASP A 141 5.62 3.27 9.60
N VAL A 142 6.67 2.99 8.84
CA VAL A 142 8.03 3.45 9.11
C VAL A 142 8.27 4.59 8.14
N VAL A 143 8.04 5.82 8.61
CA VAL A 143 8.28 7.04 7.83
C VAL A 143 9.78 7.25 7.72
N LEU A 144 10.37 6.62 6.72
CA LEU A 144 11.81 6.38 6.69
C LEU A 144 12.56 7.55 6.06
N ASN A 145 11.94 8.29 5.14
CA ASN A 145 12.63 9.32 4.38
C ASN A 145 12.84 10.64 5.14
N HIS A 146 11.91 11.04 6.00
CA HIS A 146 11.86 12.41 6.51
C HIS A 146 11.24 12.50 7.91
N GLY A 147 11.55 13.58 8.62
CA GLY A 147 11.01 13.91 9.93
C GLY A 147 10.44 15.32 10.00
N SER A 148 9.63 15.57 11.02
CA SER A 148 9.03 16.88 11.27
C SER A 148 10.06 17.93 11.67
N THR A 149 9.84 19.17 11.24
CA THR A 149 10.56 20.35 11.79
C THR A 149 10.32 20.56 13.29
N LYS A 150 9.27 19.97 13.86
CA LYS A 150 8.98 20.02 15.30
C LYS A 150 9.61 18.87 16.10
N SER A 151 10.32 17.94 15.44
CA SER A 151 11.01 16.84 16.12
C SER A 151 12.21 17.33 16.93
N ASP A 152 12.50 16.65 18.05
CA ASP A 152 13.68 16.93 18.87
C ASP A 152 14.97 16.79 18.07
N TRP A 153 15.04 15.84 17.14
CA TRP A 153 16.19 15.69 16.25
C TRP A 153 16.42 16.94 15.42
N PHE A 154 15.36 17.55 14.87
CA PHE A 154 15.49 18.77 14.08
C PHE A 154 15.82 19.99 14.95
N GLN A 155 15.24 20.10 16.15
CA GLN A 155 15.63 21.13 17.10
C GLN A 155 17.12 21.03 17.48
N ASN A 156 17.61 19.80 17.71
CA ASN A 156 19.02 19.50 17.94
C ASN A 156 19.90 19.85 16.72
N PHE A 157 19.42 19.62 15.49
CA PHE A 157 20.09 20.06 14.26
C PHE A 157 20.24 21.58 14.19
N LEU A 158 19.18 22.34 14.48
CA LEU A 158 19.23 23.80 14.55
C LEU A 158 20.20 24.29 15.63
N ASN A 159 20.22 23.62 16.78
CA ASN A 159 21.14 23.91 17.88
C ASN A 159 22.57 23.41 17.66
N CYS A 160 22.82 22.59 16.63
CA CYS A 160 24.11 21.96 16.35
C CYS A 160 24.65 21.12 17.54
N GLU A 161 23.75 20.58 18.36
CA GLU A 161 24.07 19.82 19.57
C GLU A 161 22.98 18.80 19.88
N GLY A 162 23.31 17.73 20.61
CA GLY A 162 22.34 16.70 20.99
C GLY A 162 22.17 15.58 19.96
N PHE A 163 21.42 14.55 20.37
CA PHE A 163 21.16 13.36 19.54
C PHE A 163 20.30 13.72 18.33
N GLY A 164 20.64 13.18 17.16
CA GLY A 164 19.94 13.48 15.90
C GLY A 164 20.35 14.80 15.24
N SER A 165 21.26 15.58 15.82
CA SER A 165 21.70 16.87 15.27
C SER A 165 22.41 16.79 13.90
N ASN A 166 22.78 15.60 13.45
CA ASN A 166 23.39 15.31 12.15
C ASN A 166 22.57 14.35 11.29
N PHE A 167 21.27 14.19 11.56
CA PHE A 167 20.42 13.24 10.84
C PHE A 167 19.86 13.76 9.52
N PHE A 168 19.91 15.07 9.26
CA PHE A 168 19.23 15.68 8.11
C PHE A 168 20.18 15.98 6.97
N TYR A 169 19.73 15.73 5.75
CA TYR A 169 20.51 16.01 4.56
C TYR A 169 20.55 17.51 4.28
N THR A 170 21.75 18.05 4.04
CA THR A 170 21.96 19.45 3.67
C THR A 170 22.73 19.53 2.37
N ALA A 171 22.45 20.58 1.59
CA ALA A 171 23.18 20.88 0.37
C ALA A 171 23.56 22.36 0.30
N ASN A 172 24.39 22.72 -0.68
CA ASN A 172 24.64 24.13 -0.99
C ASN A 172 23.40 24.73 -1.65
N LYS A 173 23.15 26.03 -1.43
CA LYS A 173 22.03 26.78 -2.01
C LYS A 173 21.93 26.62 -3.53
N ASP A 174 23.07 26.74 -4.21
CA ASP A 174 23.15 26.82 -5.67
C ASP A 174 23.52 25.46 -6.30
N VAL A 175 23.29 24.36 -5.57
CA VAL A 175 23.53 23.01 -6.10
C VAL A 175 22.60 22.72 -7.27
N ASP A 176 23.10 22.04 -8.29
CA ASP A 176 22.27 21.61 -9.42
C ASP A 176 21.32 20.48 -9.00
N THR A 177 20.02 20.78 -9.00
CA THR A 177 18.95 19.83 -8.70
C THR A 177 18.10 19.49 -9.92
N SER A 178 18.54 19.83 -11.13
CA SER A 178 17.76 19.67 -12.38
C SER A 178 17.35 18.22 -12.66
N LEU A 179 18.20 17.26 -12.27
CA LEU A 179 17.95 15.83 -12.45
C LEU A 179 17.07 15.22 -11.35
N VAL A 180 16.88 15.90 -10.22
CA VAL A 180 16.16 15.36 -9.05
C VAL A 180 14.69 15.13 -9.38
N THR A 181 14.16 13.98 -9.01
CA THR A 181 12.72 13.69 -9.15
C THR A 181 11.93 14.36 -8.04
N ARG A 182 10.90 15.14 -8.41
CA ARG A 182 10.11 15.94 -7.47
C ARG A 182 8.64 15.50 -7.47
N PRO A 183 8.12 14.96 -6.35
CA PRO A 183 6.72 14.54 -6.28
C PRO A 183 5.77 15.74 -6.08
N ARG A 184 6.29 16.89 -5.66
CA ARG A 184 5.55 18.09 -5.31
C ARG A 184 6.15 19.34 -5.99
N THR A 185 5.43 20.47 -5.92
CA THR A 185 5.81 21.75 -6.55
C THR A 185 6.49 22.74 -5.61
N ASN A 186 6.49 22.49 -4.28
CA ASN A 186 7.19 23.27 -3.25
C ASN A 186 8.69 23.37 -3.53
N GLU A 187 9.45 24.27 -2.91
CA GLU A 187 10.92 24.32 -3.03
C GLU A 187 11.60 23.10 -2.39
N LEU A 188 12.65 22.59 -3.05
CA LEU A 188 13.39 21.40 -2.60
C LEU A 188 14.37 21.74 -1.48
N LEU A 189 15.04 22.88 -1.57
CA LEU A 189 16.03 23.33 -0.60
C LEU A 189 15.45 24.49 0.19
N ASN A 190 15.27 24.30 1.50
CA ASN A 190 14.71 25.30 2.38
C ASN A 190 15.80 25.85 3.28
N ARG A 191 15.92 27.19 3.37
CA ARG A 191 16.89 27.85 4.24
C ARG A 191 16.45 27.73 5.69
N VAL A 192 17.38 27.36 6.57
CA VAL A 192 17.19 27.31 8.02
C VAL A 192 18.37 27.93 8.74
N ASN A 193 18.10 28.56 9.88
CA ASN A 193 19.12 29.24 10.67
C ASN A 193 19.60 28.30 11.78
N THR A 194 20.84 27.83 11.69
CA THR A 194 21.47 27.02 12.76
C THR A 194 22.38 27.88 13.62
N LYS A 195 22.76 27.42 14.83
CA LYS A 195 23.74 28.11 15.68
C LYS A 195 25.11 28.31 14.99
N LYS A 196 25.42 27.52 13.96
CA LYS A 196 26.66 27.61 13.17
C LYS A 196 26.48 28.33 11.82
N GLY A 197 25.35 29.01 11.63
CA GLY A 197 25.03 29.77 10.41
C GLY A 197 23.92 29.15 9.57
N ASP A 198 23.66 29.75 8.42
CA ASP A 198 22.60 29.28 7.51
C ASP A 198 22.94 27.90 6.92
N LYS A 199 21.92 27.05 6.83
CA LYS A 199 21.96 25.77 6.12
C LYS A 199 20.76 25.66 5.18
N TYR A 200 20.90 24.85 4.14
CA TYR A 200 19.81 24.51 3.23
C TYR A 200 19.49 23.02 3.40
N VAL A 201 18.33 22.75 3.97
CA VAL A 201 17.85 21.40 4.23
C VAL A 201 17.01 20.89 3.06
N TRP A 202 17.06 19.59 2.83
CA TRP A 202 16.37 18.94 1.72
C TRP A 202 14.95 18.54 2.11
N CYS A 203 13.98 18.91 1.27
CA CYS A 203 12.55 18.77 1.52
C CYS A 203 11.85 18.21 0.28
N THR A 204 11.77 16.89 0.17
CA THR A 204 11.18 16.22 -0.99
C THR A 204 9.67 16.45 -1.09
N PHE A 205 8.97 16.56 0.05
CA PHE A 205 7.49 16.58 0.11
C PHE A 205 6.90 17.92 0.57
N SER A 206 7.39 18.48 1.67
CA SER A 206 6.96 19.78 2.18
C SER A 206 8.07 20.42 3.01
N SER A 207 7.95 21.73 3.29
CA SER A 207 8.92 22.44 4.15
C SER A 207 8.89 21.99 5.61
N ASP A 208 7.85 21.25 6.04
CA ASP A 208 7.76 20.66 7.38
C ASP A 208 8.37 19.25 7.44
N GLN A 209 8.60 18.62 6.29
CA GLN A 209 9.13 17.25 6.16
C GLN A 209 10.58 17.34 5.68
N ILE A 210 11.52 17.24 6.63
CA ILE A 210 12.95 17.36 6.36
C ILE A 210 13.56 15.98 6.14
N ASP A 211 14.17 15.77 4.98
CA ASP A 211 14.74 14.49 4.59
C ASP A 211 15.94 14.10 5.46
N TYR A 212 15.94 12.85 5.93
CA TYR A 212 17.07 12.25 6.63
C TYR A 212 18.22 11.92 5.66
N ASP A 213 19.44 11.90 6.19
CA ASP A 213 20.66 11.56 5.47
C ASP A 213 21.07 10.10 5.74
N PHE A 214 20.62 9.16 4.92
CA PHE A 214 21.02 7.75 5.07
C PHE A 214 22.48 7.47 4.74
N SER A 215 23.22 8.44 4.16
CA SER A 215 24.68 8.32 4.02
C SER A 215 25.38 8.39 5.37
N ASN A 216 24.72 8.96 6.39
CA ASN A 216 25.12 8.86 7.79
C ASN A 216 24.63 7.54 8.41
N SER A 217 25.56 6.65 8.77
CA SER A 217 25.23 5.34 9.34
C SER A 217 24.47 5.40 10.68
N GLU A 218 24.52 6.51 11.42
CA GLU A 218 23.74 6.69 12.64
C GLU A 218 22.23 6.76 12.37
N VAL A 219 21.81 7.30 11.22
CA VAL A 219 20.40 7.31 10.79
C VAL A 219 19.94 5.88 10.57
N LEU A 220 20.73 5.06 9.86
CA LEU A 220 20.41 3.64 9.65
C LEU A 220 20.27 2.89 10.99
N LYS A 221 21.21 3.09 11.92
CA LYS A 221 21.15 2.47 13.26
C LYS A 221 19.87 2.86 13.99
N GLU A 222 19.48 4.12 13.93
CA GLU A 222 18.28 4.60 14.62
C GLU A 222 17.01 3.96 14.05
N PHE A 223 16.89 3.86 12.72
CA PHE A 223 15.76 3.16 12.10
C PHE A 223 15.73 1.65 12.38
N ILE A 224 16.89 1.01 12.58
CA ILE A 224 16.94 -0.37 13.08
C ILE A 224 16.34 -0.46 14.49
N LYS A 225 16.67 0.48 15.40
CA LYS A 225 16.07 0.54 16.74
C LYS A 225 14.56 0.77 16.71
N ILE A 226 14.10 1.69 15.85
CA ILE A 226 12.66 1.97 15.68
C ILE A 226 11.91 0.70 15.25
N ILE A 227 12.44 -0.04 14.27
CA ILE A 227 11.83 -1.28 13.81
C ILE A 227 11.80 -2.35 14.91
N ILE A 228 12.90 -2.51 15.66
CA ILE A 228 12.96 -3.42 16.81
C ILE A 228 11.95 -3.02 17.88
N PHE A 229 11.84 -1.72 18.15
CA PHE A 229 10.86 -1.19 19.08
C PHE A 229 9.44 -1.52 18.62
N TYR A 230 9.10 -1.26 17.35
CA TYR A 230 7.79 -1.59 16.78
C TYR A 230 7.49 -3.09 16.84
N LEU A 231 8.46 -3.97 16.57
CA LEU A 231 8.31 -5.41 16.79
C LEU A 231 7.91 -5.72 18.25
N LYS A 232 8.57 -5.11 19.23
CA LYS A 232 8.25 -5.25 20.66
C LYS A 232 6.87 -4.68 21.02
N GLN A 233 6.35 -3.73 20.24
CA GLN A 233 4.99 -3.19 20.40
C GLN A 233 3.91 -3.98 19.64
N GLY A 234 4.27 -5.08 18.95
CA GLY A 234 3.32 -5.98 18.28
C GLY A 234 3.26 -5.83 16.76
N ALA A 235 4.10 -4.98 16.15
CA ALA A 235 4.17 -4.87 14.69
C ALA A 235 4.48 -6.22 14.01
N THR A 236 3.73 -6.52 12.96
CA THR A 236 3.95 -7.71 12.13
C THR A 236 4.26 -7.34 10.69
N VAL A 237 3.83 -6.16 10.25
CA VAL A 237 4.05 -5.65 8.90
C VAL A 237 4.60 -4.22 8.99
N PHE A 238 5.60 -3.90 8.19
CA PHE A 238 6.31 -2.62 8.20
C PHE A 238 6.18 -1.96 6.84
N ARG A 239 5.41 -0.87 6.77
CA ARG A 239 5.32 -0.04 5.56
C ARG A 239 6.49 0.93 5.52
N PHE A 240 7.40 0.77 4.59
CA PHE A 240 8.45 1.76 4.37
C PHE A 240 7.90 2.86 3.46
N ASP A 241 7.49 3.95 4.09
CA ASP A 241 6.96 5.12 3.42
C ASP A 241 8.07 5.90 2.70
N ALA A 242 7.79 6.36 1.48
CA ALA A 242 8.70 7.18 0.67
C ALA A 242 10.10 6.56 0.51
N VAL A 243 10.21 5.23 0.58
CA VAL A 243 11.50 4.51 0.63
C VAL A 243 12.36 4.78 -0.60
N ALA A 244 11.74 5.08 -1.74
CA ALA A 244 12.45 5.39 -2.98
C ALA A 244 13.42 6.58 -2.86
N PHE A 245 13.17 7.52 -1.95
CA PHE A 245 13.88 8.80 -1.83
C PHE A 245 14.99 8.82 -0.77
N ILE A 246 15.22 7.72 -0.05
CA ILE A 246 16.04 7.73 1.17
C ILE A 246 17.52 8.04 0.91
N TRP A 247 18.03 7.77 -0.30
CA TRP A 247 19.40 8.07 -0.69
C TRP A 247 19.49 9.25 -1.66
N LYS A 248 20.46 10.14 -1.43
CA LYS A 248 20.65 11.38 -2.17
C LYS A 248 22.03 11.39 -2.80
N LYS A 249 22.07 11.53 -4.14
CA LYS A 249 23.32 11.63 -4.90
C LYS A 249 23.19 12.76 -5.92
N LEU A 250 23.97 13.82 -5.73
CA LEU A 250 23.98 14.97 -6.64
C LEU A 250 24.32 14.53 -8.07
N GLY A 251 23.67 15.15 -9.06
CA GLY A 251 23.78 14.73 -10.46
C GLY A 251 23.02 13.43 -10.80
N SER A 252 22.10 12.98 -9.94
CA SER A 252 21.21 11.84 -10.20
C SER A 252 19.74 12.20 -9.95
N SER A 253 18.85 11.24 -10.17
CA SER A 253 17.42 11.39 -9.91
C SER A 253 17.04 11.42 -8.43
N CYS A 254 17.94 11.01 -7.52
CA CYS A 254 17.66 10.82 -6.08
C CYS A 254 16.40 9.99 -5.79
N ILE A 255 16.09 9.03 -6.67
CA ILE A 255 14.98 8.10 -6.51
C ILE A 255 15.42 6.72 -7.00
N ASN A 256 15.06 5.66 -6.26
CA ASN A 256 15.36 4.26 -6.59
C ASN A 256 16.86 3.97 -6.79
N LEU A 257 17.74 4.68 -6.06
CA LEU A 257 19.19 4.49 -6.20
C LEU A 257 19.63 3.09 -5.68
N PRO A 258 20.77 2.54 -6.17
CA PRO A 258 21.25 1.23 -5.73
C PRO A 258 21.39 1.08 -4.22
N GLU A 259 21.81 2.13 -3.53
CA GLU A 259 21.95 2.19 -2.07
C GLU A 259 20.60 2.09 -1.37
N THR A 260 19.55 2.71 -1.93
CA THR A 260 18.16 2.54 -1.46
C THR A 260 17.74 1.08 -1.51
N HIS A 261 17.96 0.39 -2.64
CA HIS A 261 17.64 -1.03 -2.77
C HIS A 261 18.42 -1.88 -1.77
N GLU A 262 19.71 -1.60 -1.57
CA GLU A 262 20.53 -2.37 -0.64
C GLU A 262 20.13 -2.15 0.83
N ILE A 263 19.69 -0.94 1.20
CA ILE A 263 19.10 -0.66 2.52
C ILE A 263 17.82 -1.49 2.72
N VAL A 264 16.97 -1.61 1.69
CA VAL A 264 15.78 -2.48 1.77
C VAL A 264 16.17 -3.95 1.96
N ARG A 265 17.21 -4.46 1.27
CA ARG A 265 17.73 -5.83 1.46
C ARG A 265 18.28 -6.05 2.88
N LEU A 266 18.96 -5.03 3.42
CA LEU A 266 19.47 -5.06 4.79
C LEU A 266 18.30 -5.18 5.78
N PHE A 267 17.27 -4.34 5.66
CA PHE A 267 16.09 -4.43 6.52
C PHE A 267 15.31 -5.72 6.34
N ARG A 268 15.21 -6.25 5.12
CA ARG A 268 14.67 -7.59 4.86
C ARG A 268 15.42 -8.66 5.65
N THR A 269 16.74 -8.66 5.58
CA THR A 269 17.59 -9.61 6.32
C THR A 269 17.41 -9.47 7.83
N ILE A 270 17.31 -8.25 8.34
CA ILE A 270 17.06 -7.97 9.76
C ILE A 270 15.69 -8.51 10.20
N LEU A 271 14.63 -8.18 9.48
CA LEU A 271 13.27 -8.62 9.83
C LEU A 271 13.13 -10.15 9.77
N ASP A 272 13.69 -10.80 8.75
CA ASP A 272 13.70 -12.26 8.65
C ASP A 272 14.52 -12.94 9.76
N TYR A 273 15.53 -12.26 10.30
CA TYR A 273 16.30 -12.73 11.46
C TYR A 273 15.52 -12.58 12.77
N LEU A 274 14.88 -11.42 12.96
CA LEU A 274 14.17 -11.06 14.19
C LEU A 274 12.83 -11.77 14.32
N SER A 275 12.09 -11.98 13.23
CA SER A 275 10.74 -12.54 13.29
C SER A 275 10.36 -13.30 12.01
N PRO A 276 9.97 -14.58 12.08
CA PRO A 276 9.49 -15.31 10.92
C PRO A 276 8.15 -14.78 10.38
N LYS A 277 7.40 -14.01 11.18
CA LYS A 277 6.13 -13.39 10.78
C LYS A 277 6.27 -11.98 10.22
N ALA A 278 7.43 -11.33 10.40
CA ALA A 278 7.60 -9.94 9.97
C ALA A 278 7.55 -9.81 8.45
N ILE A 279 6.82 -8.82 7.96
CA ILE A 279 6.65 -8.52 6.54
C ILE A 279 7.10 -7.08 6.27
N LEU A 280 7.93 -6.90 5.26
CA LEU A 280 8.40 -5.59 4.80
C LEU A 280 7.61 -5.22 3.56
N VAL A 281 6.94 -4.08 3.59
CA VAL A 281 6.18 -3.53 2.47
C VAL A 281 6.85 -2.24 2.01
N THR A 282 7.22 -2.14 0.74
CA THR A 282 7.72 -0.86 0.20
C THR A 282 6.58 -0.08 -0.42
N GLU A 283 6.49 1.20 -0.08
CA GLU A 283 5.63 2.12 -0.80
C GLU A 283 6.44 2.88 -1.86
N THR A 284 6.10 2.63 -3.12
CA THR A 284 6.78 3.20 -4.29
C THR A 284 5.78 3.51 -5.39
N ASN A 285 5.27 4.75 -5.37
CA ASN A 285 4.35 5.29 -6.37
C ASN A 285 5.08 5.69 -7.68
N THR A 286 5.75 4.70 -8.29
CA THR A 286 6.54 4.81 -9.52
C THR A 286 5.93 3.96 -10.64
N PRO A 287 6.36 4.13 -11.91
CA PRO A 287 5.94 3.24 -12.99
C PRO A 287 6.13 1.75 -12.63
N ALA A 288 5.23 0.88 -13.10
CA ALA A 288 5.14 -0.52 -12.67
C ALA A 288 6.47 -1.29 -12.74
N ARG A 289 7.29 -1.05 -13.77
CA ARG A 289 8.60 -1.71 -13.93
C ARG A 289 9.60 -1.32 -12.85
N GLU A 290 9.58 -0.07 -12.41
CA GLU A 290 10.43 0.43 -11.32
C GLU A 290 9.94 -0.12 -9.98
N ASN A 291 8.63 -0.12 -9.75
CA ASN A 291 8.05 -0.66 -8.52
C ASN A 291 8.38 -2.16 -8.31
N VAL A 292 8.36 -2.96 -9.38
CA VAL A 292 8.67 -4.40 -9.33
C VAL A 292 10.13 -4.69 -8.97
N THR A 293 11.07 -3.77 -9.18
CA THR A 293 12.48 -4.00 -8.82
C THR A 293 12.66 -4.15 -7.30
N TYR A 294 11.74 -3.63 -6.49
CA TYR A 294 11.74 -3.78 -5.03
C TYR A 294 11.38 -5.18 -4.52
N PHE A 295 11.02 -6.13 -5.40
CA PHE A 295 11.08 -7.55 -5.03
C PHE A 295 12.52 -8.07 -4.97
N GLY A 296 13.45 -7.43 -5.69
CA GLY A 296 14.80 -7.93 -5.91
C GLY A 296 14.77 -9.34 -6.51
N ASN A 297 15.63 -10.22 -6.00
CA ASN A 297 15.56 -11.66 -6.26
C ASN A 297 14.86 -12.38 -5.10
N ALA A 298 13.63 -11.93 -4.79
CA ALA A 298 12.87 -12.30 -3.60
C ALA A 298 13.60 -12.02 -2.26
N ASN A 299 14.49 -11.01 -2.26
CA ASN A 299 15.38 -10.68 -1.14
C ASN A 299 15.32 -9.20 -0.72
N GLU A 300 14.37 -8.44 -1.26
CA GLU A 300 14.04 -7.07 -0.84
C GLU A 300 12.69 -7.08 -0.12
N ALA A 301 11.71 -6.33 -0.62
CA ALA A 301 10.39 -6.27 -0.03
C ALA A 301 9.71 -7.64 -0.06
N HIS A 302 8.97 -7.92 1.01
CA HIS A 302 8.01 -9.03 0.98
C HIS A 302 6.85 -8.62 0.09
N TRP A 303 6.28 -7.43 0.32
CA TRP A 303 5.21 -6.90 -0.51
C TRP A 303 5.57 -5.58 -1.16
N ILE A 304 5.03 -5.37 -2.35
CA ILE A 304 5.03 -4.07 -3.02
C ILE A 304 3.59 -3.68 -3.32
N TYR A 305 3.25 -2.41 -3.15
CA TYR A 305 1.94 -1.89 -3.53
C TYR A 305 1.73 -1.98 -5.03
N ASN A 306 0.53 -2.39 -5.47
CA ASN A 306 0.17 -2.39 -6.88
C ASN A 306 -0.45 -1.04 -7.31
N PHE A 307 0.35 0.03 -7.31
CA PHE A 307 -0.12 1.40 -7.57
C PHE A 307 -0.72 1.64 -8.96
N SER A 308 -0.38 0.80 -9.95
CA SER A 308 -0.99 0.88 -11.29
C SER A 308 -2.41 0.33 -11.30
N LEU A 309 -2.79 -0.54 -10.35
CA LEU A 309 -4.10 -1.20 -10.36
C LEU A 309 -5.29 -0.22 -10.19
N PRO A 310 -5.34 0.69 -9.19
CA PRO A 310 -6.47 1.60 -8.99
C PRO A 310 -6.87 2.41 -10.24
N PRO A 311 -5.98 3.22 -10.85
CA PRO A 311 -6.35 4.05 -12.00
C PRO A 311 -6.74 3.22 -13.23
N LEU A 312 -6.11 2.06 -13.44
CA LEU A 312 -6.40 1.19 -14.60
C LEU A 312 -7.74 0.47 -14.45
N LEU A 313 -8.09 0.01 -13.25
CA LEU A 313 -9.40 -0.57 -12.99
C LEU A 313 -10.52 0.45 -13.16
N ILE A 314 -10.36 1.63 -12.57
CA ILE A 314 -11.32 2.74 -12.71
C ILE A 314 -11.47 3.07 -14.20
N TYR A 315 -10.37 3.35 -14.90
CA TYR A 315 -10.43 3.65 -16.33
C TYR A 315 -11.16 2.56 -17.15
N SER A 316 -10.82 1.29 -16.92
CA SER A 316 -11.36 0.16 -17.69
C SER A 316 -12.85 -0.04 -17.46
N VAL A 317 -13.32 0.08 -16.20
CA VAL A 317 -14.74 -0.07 -15.86
C VAL A 317 -15.57 1.13 -16.35
N LEU A 318 -15.02 2.36 -16.28
CA LEU A 318 -15.68 3.55 -16.80
C LEU A 318 -15.77 3.53 -18.34
N LYS A 319 -14.76 2.96 -19.01
CA LYS A 319 -14.75 2.80 -20.46
C LYS A 319 -15.67 1.67 -20.94
N GLY A 320 -15.85 0.67 -20.09
CA GLY A 320 -16.46 -0.61 -20.43
C GLY A 320 -15.61 -1.42 -21.40
N ASP A 321 -14.28 -1.41 -21.19
CA ASP A 321 -13.28 -2.03 -22.05
C ASP A 321 -12.15 -2.63 -21.20
N SER A 322 -11.89 -3.93 -21.34
CA SER A 322 -10.87 -4.67 -20.59
C SER A 322 -9.44 -4.53 -21.14
N THR A 323 -9.25 -3.98 -22.34
CA THR A 323 -7.99 -4.06 -23.10
C THR A 323 -6.78 -3.58 -22.32
N VAL A 324 -6.91 -2.47 -21.58
CA VAL A 324 -5.80 -1.88 -20.83
C VAL A 324 -5.48 -2.73 -19.60
N LEU A 325 -6.50 -3.17 -18.87
CA LEU A 325 -6.35 -4.02 -17.70
C LEU A 325 -5.74 -5.39 -18.06
N GLU A 326 -6.21 -6.00 -19.16
CA GLU A 326 -5.68 -7.26 -19.69
C GLU A 326 -4.18 -7.13 -20.01
N LYS A 327 -3.80 -6.12 -20.80
CA LYS A 327 -2.39 -5.87 -21.12
C LYS A 327 -1.53 -5.64 -19.88
N PHE A 328 -2.06 -4.91 -18.90
CA PHE A 328 -1.36 -4.65 -17.66
C PHE A 328 -1.11 -5.94 -16.88
N THR A 329 -2.14 -6.76 -16.64
CA THR A 329 -2.01 -7.98 -15.83
C THR A 329 -1.18 -9.06 -16.52
N MET A 330 -1.11 -9.05 -17.86
CA MET A 330 -0.16 -9.86 -18.62
C MET A 330 1.31 -9.39 -18.52
N THR A 331 1.52 -8.09 -18.24
CA THR A 331 2.88 -7.50 -18.19
C THR A 331 3.52 -7.68 -16.82
N LEU A 332 2.72 -7.85 -15.77
CA LEU A 332 3.24 -8.08 -14.42
C LEU A 332 3.88 -9.46 -14.33
N PRO A 333 5.14 -9.56 -13.85
CA PRO A 333 5.73 -10.87 -13.58
C PRO A 333 5.00 -11.55 -12.41
N PRO A 334 4.85 -12.88 -12.41
CA PRO A 334 4.36 -13.59 -11.25
C PRO A 334 5.26 -13.32 -10.04
N ALA A 335 4.65 -13.10 -8.87
CA ALA A 335 5.38 -12.90 -7.63
C ALA A 335 6.05 -14.22 -7.21
N GLN A 336 7.36 -14.16 -7.00
CA GLN A 336 8.12 -15.31 -6.52
C GLN A 336 7.66 -15.73 -5.11
N LEU A 337 7.89 -16.99 -4.73
CA LEU A 337 7.63 -17.43 -3.36
C LEU A 337 8.40 -16.57 -2.36
N GLY A 338 7.71 -16.11 -1.31
CA GLY A 338 8.28 -15.17 -0.34
C GLY A 338 8.15 -13.69 -0.73
N THR A 339 7.52 -13.39 -1.88
CA THR A 339 7.03 -12.05 -2.21
C THR A 339 5.56 -12.06 -2.64
N SER A 340 4.88 -10.92 -2.62
CA SER A 340 3.50 -10.79 -3.12
C SER A 340 3.18 -9.35 -3.49
N TYR A 341 2.32 -9.14 -4.47
CA TYR A 341 1.67 -7.85 -4.68
C TYR A 341 0.72 -7.53 -3.51
N LEU A 342 0.60 -6.26 -3.15
CA LEU A 342 -0.45 -5.73 -2.29
C LEU A 342 -1.45 -4.98 -3.17
N ASN A 343 -2.57 -5.65 -3.48
CA ASN A 343 -3.59 -5.16 -4.39
C ASN A 343 -4.58 -4.29 -3.63
N PHE A 344 -4.52 -2.98 -3.86
CA PHE A 344 -5.47 -2.00 -3.35
C PHE A 344 -6.08 -1.25 -4.53
N ILE A 345 -7.24 -0.64 -4.30
CA ILE A 345 -7.93 0.18 -5.32
C ILE A 345 -8.34 1.56 -4.81
N ALA A 346 -8.07 1.85 -3.54
CA ALA A 346 -8.08 3.19 -2.96
C ALA A 346 -7.22 3.21 -1.69
N SER A 347 -6.76 4.39 -1.28
CA SER A 347 -5.92 4.57 -0.10
C SER A 347 -6.18 5.93 0.54
N HIS A 348 -5.41 6.27 1.58
CA HIS A 348 -5.40 7.60 2.18
C HIS A 348 -4.81 8.69 1.25
N ASP A 349 -4.04 8.27 0.25
CA ASP A 349 -3.53 9.12 -0.83
C ASP A 349 -4.52 9.15 -2.00
N GLY A 350 -4.30 10.11 -2.91
CA GLY A 350 -5.06 10.16 -4.15
C GLY A 350 -4.72 8.99 -5.09
N ILE A 351 -5.56 8.76 -6.08
CA ILE A 351 -5.33 7.78 -7.14
C ILE A 351 -4.15 8.27 -7.99
N GLY A 352 -2.99 7.64 -7.84
CA GLY A 352 -1.76 8.03 -8.52
C GLY A 352 -1.84 7.92 -10.04
N LEU A 353 -1.27 8.90 -10.74
CA LEU A 353 -1.20 8.96 -12.20
C LEU A 353 0.18 8.63 -12.77
N ARG A 354 1.24 8.71 -11.95
CA ARG A 354 2.57 8.20 -12.34
C ARG A 354 2.60 6.71 -12.68
N PRO A 355 1.94 5.82 -11.93
CA PRO A 355 2.00 4.37 -12.17
C PRO A 355 1.41 3.92 -13.50
N VAL A 356 0.65 4.78 -14.18
CA VAL A 356 0.05 4.50 -15.49
C VAL A 356 0.82 5.11 -16.66
N GLU A 357 1.92 5.82 -16.40
CA GLU A 357 2.82 6.31 -17.44
C GLU A 357 3.36 5.14 -18.26
N GLY A 358 3.22 5.22 -19.60
CA GLY A 358 3.57 4.15 -20.52
C GLY A 358 2.52 3.04 -20.67
N ILE A 359 1.42 3.09 -19.89
CA ILE A 359 0.28 2.16 -20.00
C ILE A 359 -0.92 2.88 -20.62
N LEU A 360 -1.34 4.00 -20.03
CA LEU A 360 -2.33 4.90 -20.61
C LEU A 360 -1.63 5.96 -21.47
N ASN A 361 -2.18 6.22 -22.65
CA ASN A 361 -1.71 7.35 -23.45
C ASN A 361 -2.29 8.68 -22.95
N ASN A 362 -1.68 9.80 -23.36
CA ASN A 362 -2.06 11.14 -22.90
C ASN A 362 -3.55 11.47 -23.07
N LYS A 363 -4.19 11.00 -24.15
CA LYS A 363 -5.64 11.23 -24.37
C LYS A 363 -6.48 10.45 -23.36
N GLN A 364 -6.09 9.21 -23.06
CA GLN A 364 -6.77 8.37 -22.07
C GLN A 364 -6.62 8.94 -20.66
N THR A 365 -5.40 9.32 -20.28
CA THR A 365 -5.12 9.95 -18.98
C THR A 365 -5.89 11.26 -18.83
N GLN A 366 -5.89 12.13 -19.86
CA GLN A 366 -6.65 13.37 -19.83
C GLN A 366 -8.16 13.13 -19.73
N SER A 367 -8.69 12.13 -20.43
CA SER A 367 -10.12 11.79 -20.32
C SER A 367 -10.51 11.32 -18.92
N LEU A 368 -9.62 10.60 -18.23
CA LEU A 368 -9.84 10.19 -16.85
C LEU A 368 -9.81 11.40 -15.91
N ILE A 369 -8.81 12.27 -16.04
CA ILE A 369 -8.68 13.50 -15.24
C ILE A 369 -9.94 14.36 -15.39
N SER A 370 -10.30 14.71 -16.63
CA SER A 370 -11.43 15.59 -16.90
C SER A 370 -12.75 15.01 -16.40
N HIS A 371 -12.95 13.70 -16.54
CA HIS A 371 -14.13 13.03 -16.00
C HIS A 371 -14.21 13.09 -14.47
N ILE A 372 -13.08 12.83 -13.79
CA ILE A 372 -13.04 12.86 -12.33
C ILE A 372 -13.27 14.29 -11.80
N GLU A 373 -12.73 15.30 -12.48
CA GLU A 373 -12.99 16.71 -12.14
C GLU A 373 -14.46 17.11 -12.39
N GLU A 374 -15.07 16.63 -13.48
CA GLU A 374 -16.49 16.88 -13.80
C GLU A 374 -17.44 16.35 -12.71
N ILE A 375 -17.10 15.22 -12.09
CA ILE A 375 -17.91 14.61 -11.02
C ILE A 375 -17.50 15.08 -9.61
N GLY A 376 -16.70 16.14 -9.49
CA GLY A 376 -16.39 16.81 -8.22
C GLY A 376 -15.03 16.50 -7.61
N GLY A 377 -14.26 15.57 -8.20
CA GLY A 377 -12.90 15.25 -7.78
C GLY A 377 -11.91 16.39 -8.01
N LYS A 378 -10.72 16.28 -7.41
CA LYS A 378 -9.64 17.28 -7.52
C LYS A 378 -8.34 16.66 -7.99
N THR A 379 -7.58 17.37 -8.81
CA THR A 379 -6.27 16.93 -9.29
C THR A 379 -5.15 17.64 -8.53
N SER A 380 -4.20 16.88 -7.99
CA SER A 380 -2.93 17.43 -7.48
C SER A 380 -1.86 17.30 -8.55
N TYR A 381 -0.87 18.20 -8.53
CA TYR A 381 0.15 18.31 -9.57
C TYR A 381 1.58 18.19 -9.02
N ARG A 382 2.52 17.77 -9.87
CA ARG A 382 3.97 17.67 -9.59
C ARG A 382 4.78 18.50 -10.58
N LYS A 383 6.04 18.80 -10.23
CA LYS A 383 7.00 19.43 -11.13
C LYS A 383 7.87 18.34 -11.79
N SER A 384 7.95 18.33 -13.12
CA SER A 384 8.89 17.48 -13.87
C SER A 384 10.30 18.08 -13.84
N THR A 385 11.31 17.29 -14.24
CA THR A 385 12.71 17.73 -14.43
C THR A 385 12.84 18.94 -15.37
N ASP A 386 11.92 19.09 -16.33
CA ASP A 386 11.89 20.20 -17.29
C ASP A 386 11.04 21.40 -16.82
N ASP A 387 10.75 21.49 -15.52
CA ASP A 387 9.85 22.48 -14.91
C ASP A 387 8.39 22.46 -15.40
N ILE A 388 8.01 21.47 -16.20
CA ILE A 388 6.63 21.26 -16.66
C ILE A 388 5.78 20.68 -15.52
N VAL A 389 4.65 21.33 -15.24
CA VAL A 389 3.65 20.86 -14.29
C VAL A 389 2.87 19.68 -14.89
N LYS A 390 2.84 18.54 -14.21
CA LYS A 390 2.11 17.34 -14.64
C LYS A 390 1.12 16.88 -13.56
N PRO A 391 -0.05 16.34 -13.93
CA PRO A 391 -0.95 15.68 -12.99
C PRO A 391 -0.23 14.57 -12.21
N TYR A 392 -0.48 14.48 -10.90
CA TYR A 392 0.17 13.53 -10.00
C TYR A 392 -0.81 12.51 -9.43
N GLU A 393 -1.94 12.98 -8.88
CA GLU A 393 -2.95 12.13 -8.25
C GLU A 393 -4.35 12.75 -8.39
N LEU A 394 -5.36 11.88 -8.47
CA LEU A 394 -6.78 12.24 -8.47
C LEU A 394 -7.36 12.01 -7.07
N ASN A 395 -8.02 13.01 -6.51
CA ASN A 395 -8.55 12.99 -5.16
C ASN A 395 -10.07 12.97 -5.22
N ILE A 396 -10.65 11.84 -4.82
CA ILE A 396 -12.08 11.53 -4.83
C ILE A 396 -12.27 10.24 -4.04
N SER A 397 -13.46 10.00 -3.48
CA SER A 397 -13.80 8.69 -2.94
C SER A 397 -13.86 7.64 -4.06
N LEU A 398 -13.55 6.38 -3.74
CA LEU A 398 -13.64 5.31 -4.75
C LEU A 398 -15.07 5.13 -5.28
N TYR A 399 -16.08 5.31 -4.41
CA TYR A 399 -17.47 5.15 -4.79
C TYR A 399 -17.86 6.18 -5.85
N ASP A 400 -17.52 7.45 -5.61
CA ASP A 400 -17.82 8.51 -6.57
C ASP A 400 -16.98 8.39 -7.84
N ALA A 401 -15.73 7.95 -7.75
CA ALA A 401 -14.85 7.75 -8.90
C ALA A 401 -15.43 6.79 -9.95
N VAL A 402 -16.28 5.84 -9.54
CA VAL A 402 -16.96 4.90 -10.43
C VAL A 402 -18.47 5.13 -10.52
N SER A 403 -18.98 6.20 -9.91
CA SER A 403 -20.41 6.51 -9.87
C SER A 403 -20.99 6.77 -11.26
N LYS A 404 -20.23 7.42 -12.16
CA LYS A 404 -20.62 7.73 -13.53
C LYS A 404 -19.58 7.23 -14.52
N ASN A 405 -20.02 6.70 -15.66
CA ASN A 405 -19.11 6.38 -16.77
C ASN A 405 -18.76 7.62 -17.61
N PHE A 406 -17.84 7.48 -18.57
CA PHE A 406 -17.43 8.59 -19.47
C PHE A 406 -18.56 9.18 -20.34
N LYS A 407 -19.78 8.64 -20.28
CA LYS A 407 -20.98 9.17 -20.94
C LYS A 407 -21.95 9.83 -19.95
N GLY A 408 -21.58 9.94 -18.68
CA GLY A 408 -22.41 10.49 -17.61
C GLY A 408 -23.44 9.53 -17.02
N ASP A 409 -23.46 8.24 -17.40
CA ASP A 409 -24.46 7.27 -16.93
C ASP A 409 -24.12 6.73 -15.54
N ASP A 410 -25.01 7.00 -14.58
CA ASP A 410 -24.93 6.62 -13.16
C ASP A 410 -25.71 5.36 -12.80
N LYS A 411 -26.51 4.79 -13.71
CA LYS A 411 -27.42 3.68 -13.44
C LYS A 411 -26.74 2.47 -12.80
N TYR A 412 -25.47 2.24 -13.13
CA TYR A 412 -24.70 1.08 -12.71
C TYR A 412 -23.57 1.43 -11.73
N ALA A 413 -23.70 2.51 -10.95
CA ALA A 413 -22.69 2.92 -9.97
C ALA A 413 -22.30 1.77 -9.02
N LEU A 414 -23.30 1.11 -8.42
CA LEU A 414 -23.10 0.02 -7.48
C LEU A 414 -22.45 -1.20 -8.16
N GLU A 415 -22.90 -1.57 -9.34
CA GLU A 415 -22.36 -2.72 -10.07
C GLU A 415 -20.93 -2.48 -10.52
N ARG A 416 -20.58 -1.25 -10.94
CA ARG A 416 -19.17 -0.90 -11.22
C ARG A 416 -18.31 -0.97 -9.97
N PHE A 417 -18.80 -0.46 -8.85
CA PHE A 417 -18.10 -0.50 -7.57
C PHE A 417 -17.84 -1.93 -7.10
N LEU A 418 -18.84 -2.81 -7.16
CA LEU A 418 -18.68 -4.23 -6.81
C LEU A 418 -17.81 -4.98 -7.82
N CYS A 419 -17.90 -4.64 -9.11
CA CYS A 419 -17.09 -5.22 -10.18
C CYS A 419 -15.58 -5.03 -9.93
N ILE A 420 -15.13 -3.80 -9.66
CA ILE A 420 -13.70 -3.54 -9.43
C ILE A 420 -13.17 -4.25 -8.18
N HIS A 421 -13.98 -4.35 -7.11
CA HIS A 421 -13.60 -5.11 -5.91
C HIS A 421 -13.55 -6.60 -6.16
N THR A 422 -14.49 -7.14 -6.94
CA THR A 422 -14.52 -8.56 -7.29
C THR A 422 -13.31 -8.93 -8.16
N ILE A 423 -12.91 -8.05 -9.08
CA ILE A 423 -11.67 -8.21 -9.85
C ILE A 423 -10.46 -8.17 -8.90
N MET A 424 -10.32 -7.14 -8.05
CA MET A 424 -9.21 -7.03 -7.10
C MET A 424 -9.09 -8.28 -6.20
N LEU A 425 -10.22 -8.79 -5.70
CA LEU A 425 -10.30 -10.01 -4.89
C LEU A 425 -9.98 -11.30 -5.66
N SER A 426 -9.87 -11.27 -6.98
CA SER A 426 -9.50 -12.44 -7.77
C SER A 426 -8.01 -12.48 -8.14
N LEU A 427 -7.34 -11.32 -8.11
CA LEU A 427 -5.95 -11.17 -8.58
C LEU A 427 -4.94 -11.87 -7.67
N GLU A 428 -3.80 -12.25 -8.27
CA GLU A 428 -2.58 -12.66 -7.58
C GLU A 428 -2.09 -11.52 -6.68
N GLY A 429 -1.87 -11.84 -5.41
CA GLY A 429 -1.54 -10.85 -4.38
C GLY A 429 -2.48 -10.87 -3.17
N VAL A 430 -2.11 -10.06 -2.16
CA VAL A 430 -2.88 -9.80 -0.95
C VAL A 430 -3.85 -8.64 -1.21
N PRO A 431 -5.17 -8.81 -1.07
CA PRO A 431 -6.12 -7.72 -1.17
C PRO A 431 -6.03 -6.79 0.03
N ALA A 432 -6.00 -5.49 -0.23
CA ALA A 432 -6.00 -4.42 0.75
C ALA A 432 -7.20 -3.50 0.51
N PHE A 433 -8.08 -3.44 1.50
CA PHE A 433 -9.24 -2.55 1.52
C PHE A 433 -8.89 -1.30 2.29
N TYR A 434 -9.15 -0.14 1.72
CA TYR A 434 -9.26 1.07 2.52
C TYR A 434 -10.63 1.12 3.19
N ILE A 435 -10.71 1.55 4.45
CA ILE A 435 -11.94 1.50 5.24
C ILE A 435 -13.13 2.17 4.51
N HIS A 436 -12.90 3.28 3.83
CA HIS A 436 -13.92 3.97 3.04
C HIS A 436 -14.41 3.16 1.83
N SER A 437 -13.54 2.35 1.22
CA SER A 437 -13.95 1.45 0.14
C SER A 437 -14.75 0.25 0.65
N LEU A 438 -14.42 -0.27 1.84
CA LEU A 438 -15.18 -1.34 2.48
C LEU A 438 -16.60 -0.89 2.86
N MET A 439 -16.74 0.37 3.28
CA MET A 439 -18.02 0.96 3.70
C MET A 439 -18.80 1.64 2.57
N GLY A 440 -18.23 1.80 1.37
CA GLY A 440 -18.89 2.55 0.29
C GLY A 440 -19.05 4.05 0.59
N THR A 441 -18.11 4.62 1.35
CA THR A 441 -18.09 6.03 1.71
C THR A 441 -17.98 6.92 0.48
N GLN A 442 -18.79 7.98 0.44
CA GLN A 442 -18.76 9.01 -0.60
C GLN A 442 -17.74 10.10 -0.25
N SER A 443 -17.50 11.01 -1.20
CA SER A 443 -16.52 12.07 -1.02
C SER A 443 -16.96 13.08 0.04
N ASP A 444 -16.07 13.40 0.97
CA ASP A 444 -16.36 14.33 2.05
C ASP A 444 -16.11 15.79 1.63
N GLU A 445 -17.08 16.34 0.90
CA GLU A 445 -17.03 17.75 0.50
C GLU A 445 -17.02 18.71 1.70
N LYS A 446 -17.63 18.33 2.84
CA LYS A 446 -17.66 19.17 4.04
C LYS A 446 -16.27 19.31 4.63
N LEU A 447 -15.55 18.19 4.76
CA LEU A 447 -14.18 18.20 5.26
C LEU A 447 -13.26 18.94 4.28
N TYR A 448 -13.35 18.64 2.97
CA TYR A 448 -12.60 19.36 1.95
C TYR A 448 -12.83 20.88 2.01
N ASN A 449 -14.09 21.33 2.11
CA ASN A 449 -14.40 22.76 2.18
C ASN A 449 -13.83 23.42 3.45
N LYS A 450 -13.71 22.67 4.54
CA LYS A 450 -13.10 23.14 5.80
C LYS A 450 -11.57 23.23 5.71
N THR A 451 -10.92 22.24 5.12
CA THR A 451 -9.45 22.10 5.16
C THR A 451 -8.75 22.62 3.92
N GLN A 452 -9.45 22.67 2.78
CA GLN A 452 -8.92 22.95 1.44
C GLN A 452 -7.80 21.98 1.01
N HIS A 453 -7.72 20.81 1.64
CA HIS A 453 -6.79 19.74 1.25
C HIS A 453 -7.52 18.70 0.39
N ASN A 454 -7.10 18.57 -0.88
CA ASN A 454 -7.76 17.70 -1.85
C ASN A 454 -7.99 16.25 -1.36
N ARG A 455 -7.01 15.67 -0.66
CA ARG A 455 -7.07 14.27 -0.18
C ARG A 455 -8.18 14.05 0.86
N ASP A 456 -8.64 15.10 1.52
CA ASP A 456 -9.66 15.00 2.55
C ASP A 456 -11.04 14.64 2.01
N LEU A 457 -11.24 14.74 0.69
CA LEU A 457 -12.39 14.14 0.02
C LEU A 457 -12.50 12.63 0.28
N ASN A 458 -11.41 11.93 0.60
CA ASN A 458 -11.39 10.49 0.82
C ASN A 458 -10.89 10.12 2.23
N ARG A 459 -11.14 10.96 3.24
CA ARG A 459 -10.66 10.76 4.63
C ARG A 459 -11.74 11.07 5.67
N HIS A 460 -12.98 10.69 5.38
CA HIS A 460 -14.11 10.93 6.27
C HIS A 460 -13.87 10.32 7.67
N GLU A 461 -14.26 11.03 8.72
CA GLU A 461 -14.21 10.52 10.09
C GLU A 461 -15.63 10.18 10.53
N TYR A 462 -15.94 8.90 10.69
CA TYR A 462 -17.25 8.47 11.14
C TYR A 462 -17.39 8.63 12.66
N SER A 463 -18.55 9.10 13.11
CA SER A 463 -19.04 8.69 14.43
C SER A 463 -19.46 7.23 14.36
N GLU A 464 -19.10 6.42 15.36
CA GLU A 464 -19.48 5.01 15.46
C GLU A 464 -20.98 4.83 15.29
N LYS A 465 -21.79 5.68 15.96
CA LYS A 465 -23.25 5.66 15.86
C LYS A 465 -23.73 5.92 14.44
N GLU A 466 -23.13 6.87 13.74
CA GLU A 466 -23.49 7.17 12.35
C GLU A 466 -23.22 5.97 11.45
N LEU A 467 -22.03 5.38 11.56
CA LEU A 467 -21.63 4.25 10.75
C LEU A 467 -22.50 3.02 11.02
N LEU A 468 -22.76 2.69 12.28
CA LEU A 468 -23.61 1.54 12.63
C LEU A 468 -25.04 1.70 12.10
N ASN A 469 -25.64 2.88 12.27
CA ASN A 469 -26.97 3.15 11.70
C ASN A 469 -26.99 2.97 10.18
N ALA A 470 -25.95 3.42 9.49
CA ALA A 470 -25.83 3.26 8.04
C ALA A 470 -25.65 1.80 7.60
N LEU A 471 -24.96 0.98 8.40
CA LEU A 471 -24.76 -0.44 8.10
C LEU A 471 -26.02 -1.27 8.42
N GLU A 472 -26.84 -0.84 9.37
CA GLU A 472 -28.11 -1.48 9.74
C GLU A 472 -29.27 -1.12 8.80
N ASP A 473 -29.26 0.07 8.18
CA ASP A 473 -30.30 0.47 7.23
C ASP A 473 -30.15 -0.24 5.88
N THR A 474 -31.07 -1.18 5.61
CA THR A 474 -31.11 -1.94 4.34
C THR A 474 -31.36 -1.09 3.10
N ASN A 475 -31.82 0.15 3.25
CA ASN A 475 -32.01 1.08 2.13
C ASN A 475 -30.76 1.95 1.87
N ASP A 476 -29.79 1.96 2.78
CA ASP A 476 -28.54 2.67 2.60
C ASP A 476 -27.60 1.86 1.69
N HIS A 477 -27.00 2.54 0.70
CA HIS A 477 -26.10 1.89 -0.25
C HIS A 477 -24.86 1.31 0.45
N ARG A 478 -24.43 1.90 1.57
CA ARG A 478 -23.30 1.44 2.38
C ARG A 478 -23.58 0.07 2.98
N SER A 479 -24.77 -0.15 3.52
CA SER A 479 -25.19 -1.48 4.00
C SER A 479 -25.15 -2.52 2.88
N TYR A 480 -25.68 -2.19 1.70
CA TYR A 480 -25.65 -3.08 0.54
C TYR A 480 -24.21 -3.43 0.10
N ILE A 481 -23.35 -2.41 -0.05
CA ILE A 481 -21.95 -2.58 -0.42
C ILE A 481 -21.20 -3.43 0.61
N TYR A 482 -21.33 -3.08 1.89
CA TYR A 482 -20.68 -3.77 2.99
C TYR A 482 -21.05 -5.26 2.98
N ASN A 483 -22.34 -5.58 2.90
CA ASN A 483 -22.80 -6.97 2.85
C ASN A 483 -22.28 -7.74 1.63
N LYS A 484 -22.25 -7.12 0.45
CA LYS A 484 -21.74 -7.76 -0.77
C LYS A 484 -20.23 -7.99 -0.73
N ILE A 485 -19.45 -6.99 -0.32
CA ILE A 485 -17.99 -7.10 -0.23
C ILE A 485 -17.58 -8.11 0.83
N THR A 486 -18.18 -8.05 2.02
CA THR A 486 -17.86 -9.00 3.10
C THR A 486 -18.22 -10.44 2.72
N ASN A 487 -19.31 -10.66 1.98
CA ASN A 487 -19.64 -11.98 1.44
C ASN A 487 -18.60 -12.46 0.41
N LEU A 488 -18.16 -11.60 -0.52
CA LEU A 488 -17.09 -11.94 -1.48
C LEU A 488 -15.78 -12.28 -0.78
N ILE A 489 -15.43 -11.57 0.29
CA ILE A 489 -14.27 -11.89 1.13
C ILE A 489 -14.44 -13.29 1.74
N LYS A 490 -15.61 -13.60 2.34
CA LYS A 490 -15.89 -14.93 2.92
C LYS A 490 -15.77 -16.05 1.88
N ILE A 491 -16.26 -15.82 0.65
CA ILE A 491 -16.11 -16.78 -0.47
C ILE A 491 -14.63 -16.95 -0.81
N ARG A 492 -13.88 -15.84 -1.02
CA ARG A 492 -12.45 -15.88 -1.38
C ARG A 492 -11.62 -16.67 -0.38
N LYS A 493 -11.79 -16.41 0.93
CA LYS A 493 -11.00 -17.00 2.01
C LYS A 493 -11.12 -18.54 2.10
N LYS A 494 -12.13 -19.13 1.46
CA LYS A 494 -12.33 -20.59 1.40
C LYS A 494 -11.55 -21.24 0.24
N GLN A 495 -11.04 -20.46 -0.71
CA GLN A 495 -10.47 -20.98 -1.95
C GLN A 495 -8.95 -20.97 -1.96
N LYS A 496 -8.34 -22.16 -2.02
CA LYS A 496 -6.88 -22.31 -2.10
C LYS A 496 -6.28 -21.73 -3.38
N ALA A 497 -7.04 -21.69 -4.46
CA ALA A 497 -6.62 -21.05 -5.71
C ALA A 497 -6.42 -19.52 -5.59
N PHE A 498 -7.00 -18.88 -4.57
CA PHE A 498 -6.77 -17.45 -4.29
C PHE A 498 -5.60 -17.17 -3.36
N HIS A 499 -4.75 -18.15 -3.05
CA HIS A 499 -3.49 -17.89 -2.34
C HIS A 499 -2.69 -16.78 -3.05
N PRO A 500 -2.06 -15.82 -2.35
CA PRO A 500 -1.36 -14.71 -3.01
C PRO A 500 -0.26 -15.12 -3.99
N ASN A 501 0.38 -16.29 -3.78
CA ASN A 501 1.35 -16.90 -4.71
C ASN A 501 0.77 -18.05 -5.57
N ALA A 502 -0.54 -18.29 -5.56
CA ALA A 502 -1.15 -19.24 -6.48
C ALA A 502 -1.07 -18.70 -7.91
N VAL A 503 -0.85 -19.60 -8.86
CA VAL A 503 -0.67 -19.28 -10.27
C VAL A 503 -1.82 -18.42 -10.77
N GLN A 504 -1.50 -17.42 -11.59
CA GLN A 504 -2.45 -16.63 -12.34
C GLN A 504 -2.10 -16.64 -13.83
N PHE A 505 -3.14 -16.71 -14.67
CA PHE A 505 -3.03 -16.47 -16.10
C PHE A 505 -4.14 -15.51 -16.54
N THR A 506 -3.78 -14.47 -17.28
CA THR A 506 -4.76 -13.55 -17.86
C THR A 506 -5.34 -14.13 -19.15
N LEU A 507 -6.67 -14.17 -19.25
CA LEU A 507 -7.40 -14.77 -20.37
C LEU A 507 -7.66 -13.73 -21.46
N HIS A 508 -7.61 -14.16 -22.72
CA HIS A 508 -7.90 -13.34 -23.89
C HIS A 508 -9.36 -13.49 -24.34
N LEU A 509 -10.26 -12.75 -23.73
CA LEU A 509 -11.72 -12.88 -23.94
C LEU A 509 -12.31 -11.74 -24.78
N GLY A 510 -11.44 -10.89 -25.32
CA GLY A 510 -11.81 -9.67 -26.04
C GLY A 510 -12.29 -8.54 -25.14
N LYS A 511 -12.43 -7.34 -25.70
CA LYS A 511 -12.60 -6.09 -24.93
C LYS A 511 -13.82 -6.01 -23.99
N ASN A 512 -14.86 -6.82 -24.20
CA ASN A 512 -16.07 -6.75 -23.39
C ASN A 512 -15.92 -7.52 -22.07
N PHE A 513 -14.97 -8.45 -22.00
CA PHE A 513 -14.77 -9.31 -20.85
C PHE A 513 -13.35 -9.17 -20.32
N TYR A 514 -13.22 -9.09 -19.01
CA TYR A 514 -11.94 -9.31 -18.34
C TYR A 514 -11.96 -10.69 -17.72
N GLY A 515 -10.88 -11.45 -17.85
CA GLY A 515 -10.81 -12.80 -17.33
C GLY A 515 -9.43 -13.17 -16.81
N ILE A 516 -9.40 -13.93 -15.72
CA ILE A 516 -8.20 -14.61 -15.24
C ILE A 516 -8.52 -16.05 -14.84
N TRP A 517 -7.53 -16.91 -14.97
CA TRP A 517 -7.52 -18.24 -14.38
C TRP A 517 -6.55 -18.27 -13.19
N ARG A 518 -6.99 -18.83 -12.07
CA ARG A 518 -6.19 -19.07 -10.87
C ARG A 518 -6.08 -20.56 -10.62
N GLN A 519 -4.90 -21.04 -10.24
CA GLN A 519 -4.69 -22.44 -9.84
C GLN A 519 -3.95 -22.51 -8.49
N SER A 520 -4.50 -23.30 -7.57
CA SER A 520 -3.92 -23.51 -6.24
C SER A 520 -2.50 -24.07 -6.31
N LEU A 521 -1.70 -23.81 -5.27
CA LEU A 521 -0.30 -24.26 -5.20
C LEU A 521 -0.13 -25.78 -5.35
N ASP A 522 -1.10 -26.55 -4.86
CA ASP A 522 -1.17 -28.01 -4.98
C ASP A 522 -1.81 -28.50 -6.29
N LYS A 523 -2.21 -27.58 -7.17
CA LYS A 523 -2.84 -27.79 -8.48
C LYS A 523 -4.18 -28.52 -8.45
N ARG A 524 -4.84 -28.60 -7.29
CA ARG A 524 -6.13 -29.29 -7.14
C ARG A 524 -7.33 -28.42 -7.50
N GLN A 525 -7.25 -27.14 -7.17
CA GLN A 525 -8.33 -26.19 -7.43
C GLN A 525 -7.94 -25.23 -8.56
N SER A 526 -8.84 -25.08 -9.51
CA SER A 526 -8.86 -24.06 -10.54
C SER A 526 -10.05 -23.13 -10.32
N ILE A 527 -9.86 -21.84 -10.59
CA ILE A 527 -10.94 -20.84 -10.63
C ILE A 527 -10.78 -19.98 -11.86
N PHE A 528 -11.84 -19.87 -12.66
CA PHE A 528 -11.95 -18.91 -13.74
C PHE A 528 -12.80 -17.73 -13.26
N CYS A 529 -12.20 -16.55 -13.19
CA CYS A 529 -12.87 -15.32 -12.81
C CYS A 529 -13.17 -14.53 -14.08
N ILE A 530 -14.46 -14.44 -14.44
CA ILE A 530 -14.91 -13.83 -15.70
C ILE A 530 -15.83 -12.66 -15.39
N THR A 531 -15.49 -11.48 -15.89
CA THR A 531 -16.22 -10.23 -15.62
C THR A 531 -16.70 -9.59 -16.92
N ASN A 532 -17.99 -9.31 -17.03
CA ASN A 532 -18.53 -8.43 -18.07
C ASN A 532 -18.15 -6.99 -17.75
N MET A 533 -17.36 -6.33 -18.58
CA MET A 533 -16.94 -4.94 -18.33
C MET A 533 -17.97 -3.91 -18.78
N THR A 534 -19.07 -4.31 -19.42
CA THR A 534 -19.96 -3.37 -20.13
C THR A 534 -21.27 -3.09 -19.39
N SER A 535 -21.94 -1.99 -19.76
CA SER A 535 -23.29 -1.66 -19.27
C SER A 535 -24.43 -2.46 -19.93
N LYS A 536 -24.09 -3.46 -20.76
CA LYS A 536 -25.03 -4.30 -21.50
C LYS A 536 -24.91 -5.75 -21.06
N LYS A 537 -25.98 -6.52 -21.19
CA LYS A 537 -25.90 -7.98 -21.10
C LYS A 537 -24.99 -8.51 -22.21
N LYS A 538 -24.15 -9.49 -21.88
CA LYS A 538 -23.23 -10.12 -22.82
C LYS A 538 -23.27 -11.63 -22.64
N ASN A 539 -23.35 -12.35 -23.75
CA ASN A 539 -23.19 -13.80 -23.74
C ASN A 539 -21.71 -14.14 -23.74
N PHE A 540 -21.34 -15.13 -22.95
CA PHE A 540 -20.00 -15.65 -22.80
C PHE A 540 -20.04 -17.16 -23.05
N SER A 541 -19.21 -17.65 -23.97
CA SER A 541 -19.10 -19.07 -24.28
C SER A 541 -18.16 -19.74 -23.28
N LEU A 542 -18.62 -20.78 -22.59
CA LEU A 542 -17.75 -21.53 -21.66
C LEU A 542 -16.65 -22.32 -22.38
N ILE A 543 -16.81 -22.59 -23.66
CA ILE A 543 -15.78 -23.23 -24.50
C ILE A 543 -14.51 -22.38 -24.54
N ASP A 544 -14.64 -21.04 -24.45
CA ASP A 544 -13.51 -20.10 -24.56
C ASP A 544 -12.51 -20.23 -23.39
N ILE A 545 -12.89 -20.88 -22.29
CA ILE A 545 -12.04 -21.07 -21.10
C ILE A 545 -11.60 -22.51 -20.85
N ASN A 546 -11.93 -23.44 -21.75
CA ASN A 546 -11.44 -24.82 -21.74
C ASN A 546 -11.61 -25.52 -20.38
N LEU A 547 -12.82 -25.45 -19.80
CA LEU A 547 -13.14 -26.19 -18.57
C LEU A 547 -12.87 -27.69 -18.76
N ILE A 548 -12.29 -28.33 -17.73
CA ILE A 548 -11.99 -29.76 -17.77
C ILE A 548 -13.31 -30.53 -17.69
N GLY A 549 -13.62 -31.34 -18.71
CA GLY A 549 -14.91 -32.03 -18.84
C GLY A 549 -15.16 -33.17 -17.84
N PHE A 550 -14.15 -33.60 -17.09
CA PHE A 550 -14.30 -34.61 -16.02
C PHE A 550 -14.52 -33.99 -14.63
N ASP A 551 -14.40 -32.67 -14.51
CA ASP A 551 -14.59 -31.95 -13.26
C ASP A 551 -16.03 -31.43 -13.15
N ASN A 552 -16.53 -31.32 -11.91
CA ASN A 552 -17.78 -30.63 -11.62
C ASN A 552 -17.50 -29.14 -11.41
N TRP A 553 -18.15 -28.28 -12.18
CA TRP A 553 -17.93 -26.84 -12.12
C TRP A 553 -19.12 -26.14 -11.45
N LYS A 554 -18.83 -25.13 -10.63
CA LYS A 554 -19.83 -24.30 -9.95
C LYS A 554 -19.39 -22.83 -9.95
N ASP A 555 -20.32 -21.91 -10.12
CA ASP A 555 -20.08 -20.49 -9.83
C ASP A 555 -20.10 -20.29 -8.31
N LEU A 556 -18.96 -19.89 -7.75
CA LEU A 556 -18.80 -19.66 -6.32
C LEU A 556 -19.59 -18.43 -5.82
N ILE A 557 -19.98 -17.50 -6.71
CA ILE A 557 -20.70 -16.28 -6.33
C ILE A 557 -22.21 -16.51 -6.31
N SER A 558 -22.80 -17.07 -7.38
CA SER A 558 -24.24 -17.37 -7.43
C SER A 558 -24.62 -18.70 -6.77
N GLU A 559 -23.64 -19.58 -6.58
CA GLU A 559 -23.79 -20.96 -6.18
C GLU A 559 -24.44 -21.92 -7.21
N ASP A 560 -24.59 -21.47 -8.46
CA ASP A 560 -25.16 -22.30 -9.53
C ASP A 560 -24.14 -23.33 -10.06
N ASN A 561 -24.59 -24.56 -10.27
CA ASN A 561 -23.80 -25.60 -10.93
C ASN A 561 -23.74 -25.37 -12.45
N ILE A 562 -22.59 -25.64 -13.04
CA ILE A 562 -22.36 -25.60 -14.49
C ILE A 562 -22.52 -27.03 -15.03
N ASN A 563 -23.72 -27.35 -15.51
CA ASN A 563 -24.07 -28.70 -15.96
C ASN A 563 -23.61 -29.01 -17.39
N ASP A 564 -23.38 -27.98 -18.21
CA ASP A 564 -22.90 -28.12 -19.59
C ASP A 564 -21.80 -27.11 -19.85
N ILE A 565 -20.57 -27.60 -20.03
CA ILE A 565 -19.39 -26.76 -20.30
C ILE A 565 -19.34 -26.23 -21.74
N ASN A 566 -20.27 -26.63 -22.61
CA ASN A 566 -20.38 -26.15 -23.99
C ASN A 566 -21.44 -25.05 -24.16
N THR A 567 -22.15 -24.67 -23.08
CA THR A 567 -23.19 -23.65 -23.15
C THR A 567 -22.63 -22.22 -23.21
N GLU A 568 -23.48 -21.30 -23.63
CA GLU A 568 -23.30 -19.87 -23.38
C GLU A 568 -23.99 -19.45 -22.07
N ILE A 569 -23.38 -18.51 -21.34
CA ILE A 569 -23.96 -17.86 -20.17
C ILE A 569 -24.12 -16.36 -20.44
N THR A 570 -25.29 -15.81 -20.13
CA THR A 570 -25.52 -14.36 -20.22
C THR A 570 -25.15 -13.66 -18.91
N LEU A 571 -24.08 -12.88 -18.95
CA LEU A 571 -23.66 -12.00 -17.85
C LEU A 571 -24.42 -10.67 -17.89
N LYS A 572 -24.98 -10.27 -16.74
CA LYS A 572 -25.55 -8.93 -16.51
C LYS A 572 -24.46 -7.85 -16.59
N PRO A 573 -24.83 -6.57 -16.77
CA PRO A 573 -23.88 -5.45 -16.72
C PRO A 573 -22.96 -5.53 -15.50
N TYR A 574 -21.64 -5.46 -15.71
CA TYR A 574 -20.63 -5.49 -14.65
C TYR A 574 -20.63 -6.74 -13.74
N GLN A 575 -21.37 -7.79 -14.11
CA GLN A 575 -21.39 -9.04 -13.36
C GLN A 575 -20.07 -9.80 -13.50
N THR A 576 -19.64 -10.40 -12.39
CA THR A 576 -18.52 -11.35 -12.35
C THR A 576 -19.01 -12.72 -11.92
N MET A 577 -18.41 -13.77 -12.48
CA MET A 577 -18.56 -15.17 -12.04
C MET A 577 -17.19 -15.71 -11.62
N TRP A 578 -17.17 -16.59 -10.61
CA TRP A 578 -15.98 -17.33 -10.18
C TRP A 578 -16.24 -18.82 -10.34
N ILE A 579 -15.92 -19.38 -11.50
CA ILE A 579 -16.22 -20.76 -11.87
C ILE A 579 -15.10 -21.68 -11.36
N SER A 580 -15.39 -22.60 -10.43
CA SER A 580 -14.40 -23.47 -9.79
C SER A 580 -14.75 -24.96 -9.84
N ASN A 581 -13.72 -25.81 -9.85
CA ASN A 581 -13.82 -27.28 -9.85
C ASN A 581 -13.72 -27.88 -8.42
N LEU A 582 -14.63 -27.48 -7.53
CA LEU A 582 -14.64 -27.96 -6.13
C LEU A 582 -15.12 -29.40 -5.97
#